data_AF-A0A653PER5-F1
#
_entry.id   AF-A0A653PER5-F1
#
_cell.length_a   1.000
_cell.length_b   1.000
_cell.length_c   1.000
_cell.angle_alpha   90.00
_cell.angle_beta   90.00
_cell.angle_gamma   90.00
#
_symmetry.space_group_name_H-M   'P 1'
#
loop_
_entity.id
_entity.type
_entity.pdbx_description
1 polymer ?
#
loop_
_entity_poly.entity_id
_entity_poly.type
_entity_poly.pdbx_seq_one_letter_code
_entity_poly.pdbx_strand_id
1 'polypeptide(L)'
;MTLLEEIRSGLDDVTLPLALPGADQARRGAAAARAQLDDYILPRYRSLDAPLLAVVGGSTGAGKSTLVNGLVGHPVTRAGAIRPTTRQPILLHNPAEAAWFEGQRVLPGLSRIRGTLAASPAPTGHAGEPAAATDSLVLVADAAVPAGIALLDAPDVDSISDQNRLLAGQLLAAADLWVFVTTANRYADAVPWKLLLDAASRDITVAVVLDRVPQGAEAEVSQDLRGLLDREGLAGSRLFIIAETVLDSHGMLPAGAVDELREWLASLASDAAGRADVARRTLNGTVRALAQRIADLAESVRAQEQAAARLESDAVAAYENAATRILDATRDGALLRGEVLARWQDFVGTGEFFRTLEQNVGRFRDRMGAFFRGEPAPAVRVEAAIETGLQAVIVDEAANAAEDTDQRWRSDPAGRQLLAADDLSGTAPGFADRAAAEIRAWQEALMELIRTEGQGKRTQARWLSFGINGLGAALMIVVFSMTAGLTGLEIGVAGGTAVVGQRLLEAVFGEDAVRRMADKAREDLAVRCRQLLMDEQQKFLQRLPADNPDLAQTLAVQAGRLARLAESA
;
A
#
# COMPACT_ATOMS: atom_id res chain seq x y z
N MET A 1 3.74 -27.87 -7.31
CA MET A 1 3.89 -26.99 -8.48
C MET A 1 2.81 -25.92 -8.55
N THR A 2 1.53 -26.27 -8.68
CA THR A 2 0.41 -25.32 -8.82
C THR A 2 0.39 -24.22 -7.75
N LEU A 3 0.58 -24.58 -6.47
CA LEU A 3 0.69 -23.60 -5.37
C LEU A 3 1.79 -22.55 -5.58
N LEU A 4 2.96 -22.96 -6.10
CA LEU A 4 4.10 -22.04 -6.29
C LEU A 4 3.82 -21.06 -7.44
N GLU A 5 3.14 -21.52 -8.48
CA GLU A 5 2.72 -20.69 -9.62
C GLU A 5 1.57 -19.75 -9.24
N GLU A 6 0.61 -20.21 -8.42
CA GLU A 6 -0.44 -19.37 -7.81
C GLU A 6 0.15 -18.25 -6.97
N ILE A 7 1.12 -18.55 -6.09
CA ILE A 7 1.79 -17.55 -5.24
C ILE A 7 2.58 -16.57 -6.10
N ARG A 8 3.33 -17.06 -7.10
CA ARG A 8 4.06 -16.20 -8.03
C ARG A 8 3.13 -15.16 -8.68
N SER A 9 1.98 -15.60 -9.18
CA SER A 9 1.01 -14.71 -9.82
C SER A 9 0.38 -13.74 -8.82
N GLY A 10 0.02 -14.21 -7.62
CA GLY A 10 -0.61 -13.36 -6.60
C GLY A 10 0.32 -12.29 -6.02
N LEU A 11 1.65 -12.47 -6.12
CA LEU A 11 2.61 -11.44 -5.71
C LEU A 11 2.55 -10.18 -6.58
N ASP A 12 2.10 -10.26 -7.83
CA ASP A 12 1.96 -9.09 -8.70
C ASP A 12 0.80 -8.18 -8.25
N ASP A 13 -0.16 -8.70 -7.49
CA ASP A 13 -1.29 -7.94 -6.94
C ASP A 13 -0.95 -7.18 -5.64
N VAL A 14 0.24 -7.42 -5.05
CA VAL A 14 0.68 -6.80 -3.78
C VAL A 14 1.26 -5.40 -4.04
N THR A 15 0.40 -4.40 -4.11
CA THR A 15 0.77 -2.99 -4.41
C THR A 15 1.07 -2.14 -3.16
N LEU A 16 0.37 -2.42 -2.05
CA LEU A 16 0.49 -1.74 -0.75
C LEU A 16 0.48 -0.20 -0.88
N PRO A 17 -0.58 0.44 -1.42
CA PRO A 17 -0.54 1.82 -1.90
C PRO A 17 -0.38 2.89 -0.81
N LEU A 18 -0.90 2.65 0.40
CA LEU A 18 -0.89 3.59 1.51
C LEU A 18 0.49 3.64 2.20
N ALA A 19 0.92 4.84 2.60
CA ALA A 19 2.18 5.14 3.26
C ALA A 19 2.15 4.74 4.75
N LEU A 20 2.03 3.44 5.00
CA LEU A 20 2.15 2.85 6.33
C LEU A 20 3.61 2.55 6.67
N PRO A 21 3.98 2.57 7.96
CA PRO A 21 5.29 2.08 8.39
C PRO A 21 5.56 0.67 7.85
N GLY A 22 6.71 0.48 7.19
CA GLY A 22 7.11 -0.80 6.62
C GLY A 22 6.56 -1.11 5.23
N ALA A 23 5.69 -0.28 4.63
CA ALA A 23 5.14 -0.53 3.29
C ALA A 23 6.23 -0.69 2.21
N ASP A 24 7.25 0.18 2.19
CA ASP A 24 8.37 0.07 1.24
C ASP A 24 9.24 -1.17 1.47
N GLN A 25 9.35 -1.62 2.73
CA GLN A 25 10.06 -2.86 3.05
C GLN A 25 9.26 -4.07 2.56
N ALA A 26 7.94 -4.06 2.75
CA ALA A 26 7.05 -5.11 2.28
C ALA A 26 7.01 -5.18 0.74
N ARG A 27 6.95 -4.05 0.02
CA ARG A 27 7.07 -4.02 -1.45
C ARG A 27 8.37 -4.64 -1.95
N ARG A 28 9.50 -4.29 -1.33
CA ARG A 28 10.80 -4.93 -1.61
C ARG A 28 10.80 -6.42 -1.25
N GLY A 29 10.09 -6.78 -0.18
CA GLY A 29 9.87 -8.16 0.23
C GLY A 29 9.11 -8.98 -0.80
N ALA A 30 8.03 -8.45 -1.37
CA ALA A 30 7.25 -9.09 -2.43
C ALA A 30 8.09 -9.29 -3.70
N ALA A 31 8.84 -8.26 -4.12
CA ALA A 31 9.75 -8.37 -5.26
C ALA A 31 10.83 -9.44 -5.05
N ALA A 32 11.42 -9.50 -3.84
CA ALA A 32 12.41 -10.52 -3.48
C ALA A 32 11.80 -11.94 -3.43
N ALA A 33 10.57 -12.08 -2.92
CA ALA A 33 9.85 -13.36 -2.91
C ALA A 33 9.62 -13.87 -4.35
N ARG A 34 9.22 -12.97 -5.25
CA ARG A 34 9.02 -13.29 -6.67
C ARG A 34 10.33 -13.71 -7.35
N ALA A 35 11.40 -12.94 -7.14
CA ALA A 35 12.72 -13.28 -7.66
C ALA A 35 13.19 -14.65 -7.16
N GLN A 36 12.98 -14.96 -5.88
CA GLN A 36 13.36 -16.26 -5.29
C GLN A 36 12.56 -17.43 -5.88
N LEU A 37 11.27 -17.23 -6.17
CA LEU A 37 10.45 -18.20 -6.89
C LEU A 37 11.00 -18.47 -8.30
N ASP A 38 11.39 -17.41 -9.00
CA ASP A 38 11.81 -17.45 -10.40
C ASP A 38 13.21 -17.98 -10.59
N ASP A 39 14.15 -17.53 -9.76
CA ASP A 39 15.57 -17.79 -9.93
C ASP A 39 16.01 -19.14 -9.34
N TYR A 40 15.26 -19.68 -8.37
CA TYR A 40 15.64 -20.90 -7.66
C TYR A 40 14.52 -21.92 -7.46
N ILE A 41 13.42 -21.55 -6.79
CA ILE A 41 12.42 -22.53 -6.32
C ILE A 41 11.74 -23.26 -7.48
N LEU A 42 11.17 -22.53 -8.45
CA LEU A 42 10.48 -23.14 -9.58
C LEU A 42 11.46 -23.94 -10.48
N PRO A 43 12.64 -23.42 -10.83
CA PRO A 43 13.66 -24.20 -11.54
C PRO A 43 14.03 -25.52 -10.84
N ARG A 44 14.34 -25.45 -9.54
CA ARG A 44 14.81 -26.59 -8.76
C ARG A 44 13.71 -27.61 -8.51
N TYR A 45 12.47 -27.15 -8.26
CA TYR A 45 11.31 -28.04 -8.12
C TYR A 45 10.97 -28.79 -9.41
N ARG A 46 11.18 -28.18 -10.58
CA ARG A 46 10.98 -28.85 -11.88
C ARG A 46 12.02 -29.93 -12.18
N SER A 47 13.22 -29.82 -11.61
CA SER A 47 14.30 -30.79 -11.82
C SER A 47 15.28 -30.80 -10.66
N LEU A 48 14.99 -31.68 -9.70
CA LEU A 48 15.85 -31.91 -8.54
C LEU A 48 17.22 -32.44 -8.95
N ASP A 49 17.29 -33.26 -10.01
CA ASP A 49 18.52 -33.89 -10.51
C ASP A 49 19.42 -32.96 -11.33
N ALA A 50 19.04 -31.69 -11.51
CA ALA A 50 19.89 -30.71 -12.20
C ALA A 50 21.22 -30.50 -11.42
N PRO A 51 22.32 -30.15 -12.10
CA PRO A 51 23.60 -29.91 -11.42
C PRO A 51 23.46 -28.89 -10.29
N LEU A 52 24.26 -29.06 -9.23
CA LEU A 52 24.32 -28.07 -8.16
C LEU A 52 25.00 -26.80 -8.68
N LEU A 53 24.42 -25.63 -8.38
CA LEU A 53 25.04 -24.35 -8.66
C LEU A 53 25.91 -23.93 -7.47
N ALA A 54 27.22 -24.06 -7.63
CA ALA A 54 28.22 -23.64 -6.67
C ALA A 54 28.68 -22.21 -6.99
N VAL A 55 28.19 -21.25 -6.22
CA VAL A 55 28.52 -19.83 -6.42
C VAL A 55 29.72 -19.46 -5.54
N VAL A 56 30.77 -18.94 -6.18
CA VAL A 56 31.98 -18.43 -5.53
C VAL A 56 31.78 -16.94 -5.26
N GLY A 57 31.62 -16.59 -4.00
CA GLY A 57 31.30 -15.22 -3.56
C GLY A 57 32.13 -14.79 -2.36
N GLY A 58 32.18 -13.49 -2.06
CA GLY A 58 33.07 -12.96 -1.03
C GLY A 58 33.60 -11.56 -1.33
N SER A 59 34.49 -11.06 -0.48
CA SER A 59 34.98 -9.68 -0.49
C SER A 59 35.75 -9.31 -1.76
N THR A 60 35.83 -8.01 -2.05
CA THR A 60 36.53 -7.46 -3.20
C THR A 60 38.02 -7.75 -3.06
N GLY A 61 38.56 -8.42 -4.08
CA GLY A 61 39.98 -8.79 -4.12
C GLY A 61 40.35 -9.95 -3.19
N ALA A 62 39.36 -10.69 -2.66
CA ALA A 62 39.59 -11.89 -1.85
C ALA A 62 40.11 -13.11 -2.63
N GLY A 63 40.31 -13.00 -3.95
CA GLY A 63 40.87 -14.08 -4.77
C GLY A 63 39.84 -14.99 -5.45
N LYS A 64 38.54 -14.65 -5.48
CA LYS A 64 37.48 -15.47 -6.13
C LYS A 64 37.82 -15.98 -7.53
N SER A 65 38.17 -15.07 -8.45
CA SER A 65 38.50 -15.45 -9.83
C SER A 65 39.79 -16.28 -9.91
N THR A 66 40.77 -15.99 -9.04
CA THR A 66 41.99 -16.80 -8.91
C THR A 66 41.68 -18.22 -8.40
N LEU A 67 40.77 -18.35 -7.43
CA LEU A 67 40.29 -19.63 -6.92
C LEU A 67 39.58 -20.43 -8.00
N VAL A 68 38.66 -19.79 -8.74
CA VAL A 68 37.93 -20.42 -9.86
C VAL A 68 38.89 -20.95 -10.92
N ASN A 69 39.88 -20.15 -11.32
CA ASN A 69 40.93 -20.58 -12.24
C ASN A 69 41.73 -21.76 -11.67
N GLY A 70 42.10 -21.73 -10.39
CA GLY A 70 42.80 -22.83 -9.72
C GLY A 70 42.00 -24.14 -9.71
N LEU A 71 40.68 -24.06 -9.53
CA LEU A 71 39.77 -25.22 -9.51
C LEU A 71 39.71 -25.92 -10.87
N VAL A 72 39.60 -25.17 -11.97
CA VAL A 72 39.59 -25.74 -13.33
C VAL A 72 41.01 -25.99 -13.88
N GLY A 73 42.04 -25.40 -13.26
CA GLY A 73 43.45 -25.64 -13.59
C GLY A 73 44.01 -24.78 -14.72
N HIS A 74 43.24 -23.84 -15.26
CA HIS A 74 43.70 -22.89 -16.26
C HIS A 74 42.94 -21.54 -16.18
N PRO A 75 43.45 -20.45 -16.79
CA PRO A 75 42.79 -19.15 -16.75
C PRO A 75 41.47 -19.15 -17.53
N VAL A 76 40.35 -18.94 -16.86
CA VAL A 76 39.01 -18.79 -17.48
C VAL A 76 38.35 -17.46 -17.14
N THR A 77 38.57 -16.97 -15.92
CA THR A 77 38.11 -15.66 -15.46
C THR A 77 39.30 -14.71 -15.28
N ARG A 78 39.11 -13.41 -15.50
CA ARG A 78 40.17 -12.39 -15.37
C ARG A 78 40.44 -12.12 -13.88
N ALA A 79 41.52 -12.69 -13.35
CA ALA A 79 42.08 -12.27 -12.06
C ALA A 79 42.89 -10.97 -12.26
N GLY A 80 42.57 -9.89 -11.54
CA GLY A 80 43.35 -8.65 -11.61
C GLY A 80 43.35 -7.86 -10.32
N ALA A 81 44.44 -7.12 -10.09
CA ALA A 81 44.67 -6.34 -8.87
C ALA A 81 43.93 -4.98 -8.84
N ILE A 82 43.44 -4.50 -9.99
CA ILE A 82 42.76 -3.19 -10.14
C ILE A 82 41.25 -3.39 -10.08
N ARG A 83 40.62 -2.86 -9.03
CA ARG A 83 39.18 -3.03 -8.74
C ARG A 83 38.30 -2.16 -9.66
N PRO A 84 37.11 -2.62 -10.09
CA PRO A 84 36.55 -3.99 -10.01
C PRO A 84 36.81 -4.80 -11.31
N THR A 85 37.21 -6.07 -11.20
CA THR A 85 37.63 -6.92 -12.35
C THR A 85 36.52 -7.80 -12.93
N THR A 86 35.57 -8.28 -12.12
CA THR A 86 34.49 -9.18 -12.58
C THR A 86 33.19 -8.39 -12.69
N ARG A 87 32.91 -7.88 -13.90
CA ARG A 87 31.67 -7.13 -14.22
C ARG A 87 30.56 -8.01 -14.80
N GLN A 88 30.89 -9.23 -15.21
CA GLN A 88 29.97 -10.22 -15.76
C GLN A 88 30.16 -11.54 -15.01
N PRO A 89 29.09 -12.17 -14.51
CA PRO A 89 29.17 -13.47 -13.89
C PRO A 89 29.51 -14.53 -14.94
N ILE A 90 30.41 -15.44 -14.60
CA ILE A 90 30.85 -16.54 -15.47
C ILE A 90 30.39 -17.84 -14.84
N LEU A 91 29.56 -18.60 -15.57
CA LEU A 91 29.11 -19.94 -15.19
C LEU A 91 29.88 -20.97 -16.01
N LEU A 92 30.69 -21.76 -15.31
CA LEU A 92 31.46 -22.88 -15.81
C LEU A 92 30.67 -24.17 -15.59
N HIS A 93 30.50 -24.97 -16.62
CA HIS A 93 29.76 -26.22 -16.53
C HIS A 93 30.40 -27.32 -17.39
N ASN A 94 30.10 -28.58 -17.05
CA ASN A 94 30.51 -29.69 -17.89
C ASN A 94 29.82 -29.62 -19.28
N PRO A 95 30.51 -29.90 -20.40
CA PRO A 95 29.91 -29.87 -21.73
C PRO A 95 28.70 -30.81 -21.89
N ALA A 96 28.67 -31.94 -21.18
CA ALA A 96 27.54 -32.89 -21.22
C ALA A 96 26.26 -32.31 -20.59
N GLU A 97 26.37 -31.24 -19.80
CA GLU A 97 25.30 -30.64 -19.02
C GLU A 97 24.85 -29.27 -19.56
N ALA A 98 25.34 -28.87 -20.74
CA ALA A 98 25.05 -27.57 -21.35
C ALA A 98 23.54 -27.27 -21.43
N ALA A 99 22.72 -28.27 -21.74
CA ALA A 99 21.27 -28.13 -21.89
C ALA A 99 20.56 -27.60 -20.61
N TRP A 100 21.17 -27.75 -19.43
CA TRP A 100 20.63 -27.20 -18.17
C TRP A 100 20.74 -25.69 -18.07
N PHE A 101 21.78 -25.11 -18.69
CA PHE A 101 22.17 -23.70 -18.53
C PHE A 101 21.89 -22.84 -19.77
N GLU A 102 21.74 -23.44 -20.94
CA GLU A 102 21.48 -22.73 -22.19
C GLU A 102 20.08 -22.05 -22.25
N GLY A 103 19.11 -22.60 -21.51
CA GLY A 103 17.75 -22.05 -21.44
C GLY A 103 17.54 -21.02 -20.34
N GLN A 104 16.28 -20.61 -20.14
CA GLN A 104 15.87 -19.71 -19.05
C GLN A 104 15.61 -20.45 -17.72
N ARG A 105 16.17 -21.65 -17.56
CA ARG A 105 15.90 -22.50 -16.39
C ARG A 105 16.62 -21.97 -15.16
N VAL A 106 17.91 -21.69 -15.27
CA VAL A 106 18.72 -21.13 -14.18
C VAL A 106 18.91 -19.64 -14.45
N LEU A 107 18.61 -18.80 -13.45
CA LEU A 107 18.73 -17.33 -13.53
C LEU A 107 18.02 -16.75 -14.78
N PRO A 108 16.69 -16.94 -14.95
CA PRO A 108 15.94 -16.55 -16.15
C PRO A 108 16.17 -15.10 -16.60
N GLY A 109 16.34 -14.17 -15.65
CA GLY A 109 16.52 -12.73 -15.91
C GLY A 109 17.85 -12.32 -16.58
N LEU A 110 18.85 -13.21 -16.66
CA LEU A 110 20.15 -12.90 -17.24
C LEU A 110 20.27 -13.41 -18.69
N SER A 111 20.59 -12.54 -19.64
CA SER A 111 20.83 -12.92 -21.04
C SER A 111 22.06 -13.83 -21.18
N ARG A 112 22.02 -14.84 -22.05
CA ARG A 112 23.10 -15.85 -22.14
C ARG A 112 24.11 -15.43 -23.19
N ILE A 113 25.39 -15.41 -22.82
CA ILE A 113 26.50 -15.18 -23.74
C ILE A 113 27.36 -16.45 -23.72
N ARG A 114 27.53 -17.13 -24.85
CA ARG A 114 28.46 -18.26 -24.93
C ARG A 114 29.90 -17.74 -24.98
N GLY A 115 30.68 -18.05 -23.95
CA GLY A 115 32.12 -17.82 -23.93
C GLY A 115 32.87 -18.99 -24.58
N THR A 116 33.94 -18.68 -25.31
CA THR A 116 34.88 -19.69 -25.82
C THR A 116 36.20 -19.56 -25.08
N LEU A 117 36.78 -20.68 -24.62
CA LEU A 117 38.13 -20.71 -24.05
C LEU A 117 39.12 -20.22 -25.10
N ALA A 118 39.81 -19.11 -24.84
CA ALA A 118 40.83 -18.59 -25.75
C ALA A 118 42.14 -19.36 -25.54
N ALA A 119 42.75 -19.84 -26.63
CA ALA A 119 44.02 -20.58 -26.61
C ALA A 119 45.25 -19.71 -26.27
N SER A 120 45.09 -18.40 -26.08
CA SER A 120 46.15 -17.48 -25.63
C SER A 120 45.53 -16.26 -24.93
N PRO A 121 46.17 -15.72 -23.87
CA PRO A 121 45.70 -14.50 -23.24
C PRO A 121 45.77 -13.34 -24.24
N ALA A 122 44.64 -12.69 -24.50
CA ALA A 122 44.60 -11.53 -25.38
C ALA A 122 45.52 -10.42 -24.84
N PRO A 123 46.23 -9.67 -25.71
CA PRO A 123 47.14 -8.63 -25.27
C PRO A 123 46.41 -7.55 -24.49
N THR A 124 47.09 -7.01 -23.47
CA THR A 124 46.67 -5.85 -22.69
C THR A 124 46.64 -4.61 -23.57
N GLY A 125 45.50 -4.33 -24.19
CA GLY A 125 45.32 -3.12 -24.98
C GLY A 125 44.00 -3.12 -25.74
N HIS A 126 43.03 -2.39 -25.22
CA HIS A 126 42.24 -1.35 -25.89
C HIS A 126 40.92 -1.15 -25.15
N ALA A 127 40.79 0.05 -24.60
CA ALA A 127 39.55 0.60 -24.09
C ALA A 127 38.59 0.82 -25.26
N GLY A 128 37.43 0.18 -25.23
CA GLY A 128 36.33 0.41 -26.16
C GLY A 128 35.31 -0.72 -26.14
N GLU A 129 34.04 -0.36 -25.86
CA GLU A 129 32.78 -1.09 -26.14
C GLU A 129 32.24 -2.07 -25.08
N PRO A 130 30.91 -2.16 -24.90
CA PRO A 130 30.00 -1.11 -24.43
C PRO A 130 29.35 -1.47 -23.08
N ALA A 131 28.67 -0.49 -22.48
CA ALA A 131 27.99 -0.53 -21.17
C ALA A 131 26.76 -1.50 -21.06
N ALA A 132 26.69 -2.56 -21.87
CA ALA A 132 25.57 -3.51 -21.95
C ALA A 132 25.78 -4.83 -21.16
N ALA A 133 26.80 -4.87 -20.30
CA ALA A 133 27.38 -6.12 -19.80
C ALA A 133 26.72 -6.71 -18.54
N THR A 134 25.91 -5.95 -17.80
CA THR A 134 25.53 -6.30 -16.42
C THR A 134 24.33 -7.25 -16.28
N ASP A 135 23.52 -7.40 -17.32
CA ASP A 135 22.32 -8.25 -17.32
C ASP A 135 22.56 -9.56 -18.10
N SER A 136 23.80 -10.04 -18.10
CA SER A 136 24.22 -11.19 -18.89
C SER A 136 25.02 -12.20 -18.07
N LEU A 137 24.85 -13.49 -18.38
CA LEU A 137 25.57 -14.61 -17.80
C LEU A 137 26.44 -15.24 -18.89
N VAL A 138 27.75 -15.29 -18.67
CA VAL A 138 28.70 -15.92 -19.60
C VAL A 138 28.75 -17.41 -19.31
N LEU A 139 28.32 -18.24 -20.26
CA LEU A 139 28.37 -19.70 -20.16
C LEU A 139 29.66 -20.20 -20.79
N VAL A 140 30.46 -20.96 -20.03
CA VAL A 140 31.70 -21.57 -20.51
C VAL A 140 31.63 -23.08 -20.24
N ALA A 141 31.59 -23.86 -21.32
CA ALA A 141 31.65 -25.31 -21.25
C ALA A 141 33.11 -25.77 -21.09
N ASP A 142 33.38 -26.53 -20.03
CA ASP A 142 34.73 -26.94 -19.66
C ASP A 142 34.73 -28.36 -19.06
N ALA A 143 35.54 -29.25 -19.64
CA ALA A 143 35.63 -30.64 -19.21
C ALA A 143 36.35 -30.81 -17.86
N ALA A 144 37.08 -29.78 -17.39
CA ALA A 144 37.66 -29.76 -16.05
C ALA A 144 36.61 -29.61 -14.95
N VAL A 145 35.41 -29.11 -15.27
CA VAL A 145 34.28 -29.07 -14.33
C VAL A 145 33.64 -30.46 -14.24
N PRO A 146 33.57 -31.08 -13.04
CA PRO A 146 32.96 -32.39 -12.90
C PRO A 146 31.45 -32.32 -13.18
N ALA A 147 30.91 -33.32 -13.87
CA ALA A 147 29.47 -33.41 -14.12
C ALA A 147 28.70 -33.52 -12.80
N GLY A 148 27.59 -32.81 -12.67
CA GLY A 148 26.77 -32.73 -11.46
C GLY A 148 26.99 -31.44 -10.66
N ILE A 149 27.98 -30.62 -11.00
CA ILE A 149 28.20 -29.29 -10.42
C ILE A 149 28.49 -28.28 -11.54
N ALA A 150 28.00 -27.05 -11.39
CA ALA A 150 28.44 -25.88 -12.13
C ALA A 150 29.07 -24.86 -11.17
N LEU A 151 30.18 -24.24 -11.58
CA LEU A 151 30.87 -23.20 -10.81
C LEU A 151 30.47 -21.83 -11.36
N LEU A 152 30.06 -20.91 -10.48
CA LEU A 152 29.71 -19.54 -10.87
C LEU A 152 30.61 -18.54 -10.17
N ASP A 153 31.39 -17.79 -10.93
CA ASP A 153 32.20 -16.67 -10.41
C ASP A 153 31.31 -15.43 -10.25
N ALA A 154 31.01 -15.05 -9.00
CA ALA A 154 30.14 -13.92 -8.70
C ALA A 154 30.94 -12.59 -8.60
N PRO A 155 30.32 -11.44 -8.97
CA PRO A 155 30.92 -10.14 -8.73
C PRO A 155 31.13 -9.88 -7.24
N ASP A 156 32.00 -8.93 -6.92
CA ASP A 156 32.29 -8.57 -5.52
C ASP A 156 31.06 -7.98 -4.81
N VAL A 157 30.82 -8.39 -3.57
CA VAL A 157 29.59 -8.01 -2.86
C VAL A 157 29.72 -6.72 -2.03
N ASP A 158 30.93 -6.33 -1.69
CA ASP A 158 31.32 -5.03 -1.13
C ASP A 158 31.65 -4.01 -2.24
N SER A 159 31.21 -4.24 -3.47
CA SER A 159 31.39 -3.30 -4.58
C SER A 159 30.63 -1.99 -4.34
N ILE A 160 31.26 -0.86 -4.67
CA ILE A 160 30.61 0.46 -4.69
C ILE A 160 29.49 0.54 -5.75
N SER A 161 29.46 -0.38 -6.73
CA SER A 161 28.42 -0.45 -7.74
C SER A 161 27.16 -1.12 -7.16
N ASP A 162 26.07 -0.37 -7.06
CA ASP A 162 24.77 -0.88 -6.61
C ASP A 162 24.30 -2.06 -7.46
N GLN A 163 24.55 -2.01 -8.77
CA GLN A 163 24.19 -3.07 -9.72
C GLN A 163 24.95 -4.38 -9.44
N ASN A 164 26.23 -4.31 -9.08
CA ASN A 164 27.02 -5.49 -8.72
C ASN A 164 26.52 -6.12 -7.41
N ARG A 165 26.12 -5.31 -6.43
CA ARG A 165 25.57 -5.83 -5.17
C ARG A 165 24.23 -6.52 -5.39
N LEU A 166 23.36 -5.95 -6.22
CA LEU A 166 22.09 -6.56 -6.62
C LEU A 166 22.32 -7.90 -7.32
N LEU A 167 23.25 -7.94 -8.28
CA LEU A 167 23.59 -9.16 -9.01
C LEU A 167 24.19 -10.23 -8.08
N ALA A 168 25.13 -9.88 -7.20
CA ALA A 168 25.67 -10.81 -6.22
C ALA A 168 24.58 -11.39 -5.30
N GLY A 169 23.62 -10.57 -4.86
CA GLY A 169 22.47 -11.02 -4.09
C GLY A 169 21.55 -11.97 -4.88
N GLN A 170 21.36 -11.73 -6.18
CA GLN A 170 20.60 -12.61 -7.08
C GLN A 170 21.29 -13.96 -7.24
N LEU A 171 22.62 -13.97 -7.47
CA LEU A 171 23.41 -15.19 -7.61
C LEU A 171 23.41 -16.01 -6.32
N LEU A 172 23.55 -15.36 -5.17
CA LEU A 172 23.39 -16.00 -3.86
C LEU A 172 22.00 -16.63 -3.71
N ALA A 173 20.95 -15.97 -4.20
CA ALA A 173 19.59 -16.49 -4.13
C ALA A 173 19.34 -17.72 -5.02
N ALA A 174 20.18 -17.96 -6.03
CA ALA A 174 20.11 -19.11 -6.92
C ALA A 174 21.05 -20.26 -6.54
N ALA A 175 21.92 -20.08 -5.54
CA ALA A 175 22.96 -21.03 -5.18
C ALA A 175 22.43 -22.23 -4.39
N ASP A 176 22.85 -23.45 -4.76
CA ASP A 176 22.71 -24.63 -3.90
C ASP A 176 23.91 -24.75 -2.93
N LEU A 177 25.07 -24.26 -3.37
CA LEU A 177 26.32 -24.22 -2.62
C LEU A 177 26.92 -22.81 -2.69
N TRP A 178 27.28 -22.25 -1.54
CA TRP A 178 27.99 -20.98 -1.43
C TRP A 178 29.44 -21.22 -0.99
N VAL A 179 30.39 -20.94 -1.88
CA VAL A 179 31.83 -20.96 -1.60
C VAL A 179 32.23 -19.54 -1.21
N PHE A 180 32.23 -19.26 0.09
CA PHE A 180 32.56 -17.97 0.67
C PHE A 180 34.08 -17.79 0.76
N VAL A 181 34.62 -16.89 -0.06
CA VAL A 181 36.05 -16.58 -0.11
C VAL A 181 36.34 -15.31 0.67
N THR A 182 37.22 -15.42 1.64
CA THR A 182 37.74 -14.29 2.42
C THR A 182 39.25 -14.41 2.59
N THR A 183 39.89 -13.39 3.16
CA THR A 183 41.34 -13.37 3.38
C THR A 183 41.70 -13.31 4.85
N ALA A 184 42.93 -13.69 5.21
CA ALA A 184 43.42 -13.64 6.59
C ALA A 184 43.32 -12.26 7.26
N ASN A 185 43.19 -11.18 6.50
CA ASN A 185 43.02 -9.82 7.01
C ASN A 185 41.59 -9.25 6.90
N ARG A 186 40.63 -9.99 6.32
CA ARG A 186 39.24 -9.52 6.06
C ARG A 186 38.18 -10.53 6.48
N TYR A 187 38.55 -11.64 7.10
CA TYR A 187 37.62 -12.69 7.51
C TYR A 187 36.56 -12.22 8.52
N ALA A 188 36.83 -11.13 9.24
CA ALA A 188 35.92 -10.50 10.19
C ALA A 188 35.22 -9.24 9.63
N ASP A 189 35.33 -8.94 8.33
CA ASP A 189 34.65 -7.79 7.73
C ASP A 189 33.12 -7.96 7.75
N ALA A 190 32.41 -6.96 8.29
CA ALA A 190 30.97 -7.06 8.55
C ALA A 190 30.09 -7.27 7.30
N VAL A 191 30.41 -6.65 6.16
CA VAL A 191 29.58 -6.72 4.94
C VAL A 191 29.60 -8.13 4.30
N PRO A 192 30.78 -8.72 3.99
CA PRO A 192 30.89 -10.12 3.56
C PRO A 192 30.28 -11.10 4.56
N TRP A 193 30.48 -10.85 5.86
CA TRP A 193 29.94 -11.70 6.92
C TRP A 193 28.41 -11.76 6.91
N LYS A 194 27.74 -10.62 6.70
CA LYS A 194 26.27 -10.58 6.58
C LYS A 194 25.75 -11.51 5.48
N LEU A 195 26.43 -11.60 4.34
CA LEU A 195 26.00 -12.46 3.23
C LEU A 195 26.19 -13.95 3.52
N LEU A 196 27.26 -14.28 4.25
CA LEU A 196 27.48 -15.64 4.76
C LEU A 196 26.30 -16.06 5.64
N LEU A 197 25.85 -15.17 6.54
CA LEU A 197 24.69 -15.41 7.40
C LEU A 197 23.38 -15.44 6.59
N ASP A 198 23.22 -14.56 5.60
CA ASP A 198 22.06 -14.58 4.70
C ASP A 198 21.99 -15.91 3.92
N ALA A 199 23.14 -16.46 3.49
CA ALA A 199 23.23 -17.77 2.84
C ALA A 199 22.80 -18.90 3.81
N ALA A 200 23.37 -18.90 5.01
CA ALA A 200 23.08 -19.88 6.06
C ALA A 200 21.60 -19.86 6.47
N SER A 201 20.99 -18.67 6.58
CA SER A 201 19.57 -18.51 6.95
C SER A 201 18.60 -19.15 5.95
N ARG A 202 19.07 -19.47 4.73
CA ARG A 202 18.31 -20.12 3.66
C ARG A 202 18.61 -21.62 3.55
N ASP A 203 19.35 -22.19 4.50
CA ASP A 203 19.87 -23.56 4.45
C ASP A 203 20.69 -23.86 3.17
N ILE A 204 21.33 -22.83 2.58
CA ILE A 204 22.33 -23.03 1.52
C ILE A 204 23.53 -23.74 2.14
N THR A 205 24.09 -24.74 1.45
CA THR A 205 25.32 -25.37 1.93
C THR A 205 26.46 -24.37 1.83
N VAL A 206 27.26 -24.22 2.88
CA VAL A 206 28.34 -23.22 2.94
C VAL A 206 29.70 -23.91 3.05
N ALA A 207 30.62 -23.49 2.18
CA ALA A 207 32.06 -23.74 2.31
C ALA A 207 32.79 -22.41 2.46
N VAL A 208 33.74 -22.34 3.38
CA VAL A 208 34.55 -21.15 3.65
C VAL A 208 35.95 -21.39 3.13
N VAL A 209 36.47 -20.46 2.34
CA VAL A 209 37.85 -20.45 1.85
C VAL A 209 38.55 -19.26 2.49
N LEU A 210 39.56 -19.55 3.31
CA LEU A 210 40.46 -18.56 3.87
C LEU A 210 41.69 -18.47 2.95
N ASP A 211 41.66 -17.49 2.06
CA ASP A 211 42.71 -17.22 1.08
C ASP A 211 43.84 -16.36 1.67
N ARG A 212 45.04 -16.50 1.08
CA ARG A 212 46.24 -15.72 1.40
C ARG A 212 46.59 -15.74 2.88
N VAL A 213 46.70 -16.93 3.46
CA VAL A 213 47.14 -17.09 4.84
C VAL A 213 48.66 -16.95 4.93
N PRO A 214 49.19 -15.96 5.70
CA PRO A 214 50.62 -15.80 5.88
C PRO A 214 51.25 -17.00 6.57
N GLN A 215 52.50 -17.30 6.25
CA GLN A 215 53.24 -18.37 6.89
C GLN A 215 53.32 -18.14 8.42
N GLY A 216 52.92 -19.14 9.19
CA GLY A 216 52.92 -19.08 10.67
C GLY A 216 51.66 -18.46 11.29
N ALA A 217 50.75 -17.87 10.51
CA ALA A 217 49.50 -17.30 11.01
C ALA A 217 48.29 -18.26 10.92
N GLU A 218 48.46 -19.41 10.28
CA GLU A 218 47.37 -20.34 9.96
C GLU A 218 46.58 -20.82 11.18
N ALA A 219 47.28 -21.28 12.22
CA ALA A 219 46.64 -21.82 13.41
C ALA A 219 45.81 -20.74 14.13
N GLU A 220 46.39 -19.54 14.29
CA GLU A 220 45.75 -18.41 14.96
C GLU A 220 44.50 -17.94 14.20
N VAL A 221 44.64 -17.62 12.91
CA VAL A 221 43.54 -17.06 12.11
C VAL A 221 42.44 -18.09 11.87
N SER A 222 42.79 -19.35 11.59
CA SER A 222 41.79 -20.39 11.36
C SER A 222 41.05 -20.78 12.64
N GLN A 223 41.70 -20.72 13.81
CA GLN A 223 41.03 -20.95 15.10
C GLN A 223 40.04 -19.81 15.42
N ASP A 224 40.45 -18.55 15.22
CA ASP A 224 39.55 -17.42 15.44
C ASP A 224 38.36 -17.43 14.47
N LEU A 225 38.59 -17.69 13.17
CA LEU A 225 37.52 -17.82 12.18
C LEU A 225 36.57 -18.98 12.50
N ARG A 226 37.06 -20.15 12.93
CA ARG A 226 36.18 -21.23 13.40
C ARG A 226 35.34 -20.76 14.59
N GLY A 227 35.95 -20.08 15.56
CA GLY A 227 35.22 -19.52 16.70
C GLY A 227 34.15 -18.49 16.30
N LEU A 228 34.38 -17.68 15.26
CA LEU A 228 33.38 -16.78 14.69
C LEU A 228 32.24 -17.55 14.02
N LEU A 229 32.55 -18.55 13.20
CA LEU A 229 31.55 -19.40 12.53
C LEU A 229 30.70 -20.15 13.56
N ASP A 230 31.32 -20.69 14.61
CA ASP A 230 30.64 -21.43 15.66
C ASP A 230 29.61 -20.56 16.40
N ARG A 231 29.98 -19.30 16.72
CA ARG A 231 29.08 -18.33 17.38
C ARG A 231 27.82 -18.05 16.56
N GLU A 232 27.92 -18.13 15.24
CA GLU A 232 26.83 -17.88 14.30
C GLU A 232 26.11 -19.17 13.87
N GLY A 233 26.38 -20.31 14.51
CA GLY A 233 25.74 -21.59 14.21
C GLY A 233 26.28 -22.28 12.95
N LEU A 234 27.43 -21.86 12.44
CA LEU A 234 28.07 -22.36 11.21
C LEU A 234 29.19 -23.37 11.47
N ALA A 235 29.24 -23.98 12.66
CA ALA A 235 30.26 -24.96 13.06
C ALA A 235 30.40 -26.16 12.10
N GLY A 236 29.32 -26.51 11.38
CA GLY A 236 29.33 -27.58 10.38
C GLY A 236 29.91 -27.20 9.02
N SER A 237 30.28 -25.94 8.81
CA SER A 237 30.81 -25.45 7.53
C SER A 237 32.23 -25.95 7.29
N ARG A 238 32.54 -26.34 6.05
CA ARG A 238 33.90 -26.75 5.68
C ARG A 238 34.80 -25.52 5.56
N LEU A 239 35.96 -25.53 6.21
CA LEU A 239 36.96 -24.48 6.11
C LEU A 239 38.18 -25.00 5.33
N PHE A 240 38.45 -24.38 4.19
CA PHE A 240 39.61 -24.63 3.34
C PHE A 240 40.60 -23.48 3.48
N ILE A 241 41.88 -23.80 3.58
CA ILE A 241 42.95 -22.82 3.83
C ILE A 241 43.88 -22.79 2.63
N ILE A 242 44.10 -21.61 2.07
CA ILE A 242 45.05 -21.39 0.97
C ILE A 242 46.16 -20.49 1.49
N ALA A 243 47.38 -21.02 1.49
CA ALA A 243 48.57 -20.27 1.89
C ALA A 243 48.83 -19.11 0.93
N GLU A 244 49.39 -18.01 1.46
CA GLU A 244 49.85 -16.90 0.65
C GLU A 244 51.01 -17.33 -0.25
N THR A 245 50.80 -17.22 -1.56
CA THR A 245 51.76 -17.66 -2.59
C THR A 245 51.90 -16.63 -3.70
N VAL A 246 53.01 -16.71 -4.43
CA VAL A 246 53.23 -15.89 -5.63
C VAL A 246 52.51 -16.56 -6.80
N LEU A 247 51.63 -15.81 -7.47
CA LEU A 247 50.94 -16.26 -8.68
C LEU A 247 51.90 -16.31 -9.87
N ASP A 248 51.67 -17.24 -10.80
CA ASP A 248 52.46 -17.34 -12.02
C ASP A 248 52.17 -16.21 -13.04
N SER A 249 52.81 -16.24 -14.22
CA SER A 249 52.61 -15.26 -15.29
C SER A 249 51.19 -15.20 -15.84
N HIS A 250 50.37 -16.22 -15.56
CA HIS A 250 48.97 -16.31 -15.95
C HIS A 250 48.01 -16.00 -14.80
N GLY A 251 48.53 -15.61 -13.62
CA GLY A 251 47.73 -15.31 -12.44
C GLY A 251 47.19 -16.56 -11.73
N MET A 252 47.83 -17.72 -11.94
CA MET A 252 47.41 -19.01 -11.38
C MET A 252 48.05 -19.28 -10.02
N LEU A 253 47.32 -19.98 -9.16
CA LEU A 253 47.86 -20.57 -7.94
C LEU A 253 48.80 -21.75 -8.28
N PRO A 254 49.79 -22.05 -7.42
CA PRO A 254 50.60 -23.26 -7.57
C PRO A 254 49.74 -24.53 -7.62
N ALA A 255 50.20 -25.53 -8.39
CA ALA A 255 49.57 -26.85 -8.39
C ALA A 255 49.52 -27.40 -6.95
N GLY A 256 48.39 -28.00 -6.57
CA GLY A 256 48.17 -28.48 -5.20
C GLY A 256 47.45 -27.51 -4.26
N ALA A 257 47.49 -26.20 -4.54
CA ALA A 257 47.01 -25.17 -3.59
C ALA A 257 45.51 -25.25 -3.27
N VAL A 258 44.70 -25.85 -4.15
CA VAL A 258 43.24 -25.94 -4.03
C VAL A 258 42.73 -27.38 -4.06
N ASP A 259 43.62 -28.36 -3.91
CA ASP A 259 43.26 -29.77 -4.10
C ASP A 259 42.22 -30.25 -3.10
N GLU A 260 42.29 -29.84 -1.83
CA GLU A 260 41.29 -30.20 -0.82
C GLU A 260 39.87 -29.73 -1.21
N LEU A 261 39.75 -28.49 -1.70
CA LEU A 261 38.48 -27.95 -2.18
C LEU A 261 38.01 -28.65 -3.47
N ARG A 262 38.95 -28.91 -4.39
CA ARG A 262 38.68 -29.58 -5.67
C ARG A 262 38.18 -31.02 -5.44
N GLU A 263 38.84 -31.75 -4.56
CA GLU A 263 38.47 -33.13 -4.17
C GLU A 263 37.11 -33.16 -3.49
N TRP A 264 36.83 -32.22 -2.60
CA TRP A 264 35.52 -32.12 -1.97
C TRP A 264 34.41 -31.84 -2.99
N LEU A 265 34.59 -30.88 -3.89
CA LEU A 265 33.62 -30.60 -4.96
C LEU A 265 33.45 -31.81 -5.89
N ALA A 266 34.53 -32.52 -6.23
CA ALA A 266 34.46 -33.74 -7.03
C ALA A 266 33.72 -34.89 -6.30
N SER A 267 33.88 -35.00 -4.99
CA SER A 267 33.15 -35.99 -4.17
C SER A 267 31.65 -35.71 -4.16
N LEU A 268 31.26 -34.43 -4.02
CA LEU A 268 29.87 -34.01 -4.15
C LEU A 268 29.34 -34.24 -5.57
N ALA A 269 30.13 -33.92 -6.60
CA ALA A 269 29.74 -34.10 -8.00
C ALA A 269 29.56 -35.59 -8.39
N SER A 270 30.27 -36.51 -7.75
CA SER A 270 30.13 -37.96 -7.99
C SER A 270 29.06 -38.63 -7.14
N ASP A 271 28.70 -38.07 -5.98
CA ASP A 271 27.65 -38.59 -5.10
C ASP A 271 26.26 -38.05 -5.47
N ALA A 272 25.51 -38.83 -6.27
CA ALA A 272 24.15 -38.46 -6.67
C ALA A 272 23.19 -38.29 -5.48
N ALA A 273 23.32 -39.12 -4.44
CA ALA A 273 22.48 -39.03 -3.25
C ALA A 273 22.82 -37.77 -2.44
N GLY A 274 24.11 -37.50 -2.22
CA GLY A 274 24.60 -36.30 -1.56
C GLY A 274 24.17 -35.01 -2.28
N ARG A 275 24.20 -34.97 -3.62
CA ARG A 275 23.68 -33.81 -4.37
C ARG A 275 22.18 -33.62 -4.18
N ALA A 276 21.41 -34.70 -4.29
CA ALA A 276 19.96 -34.63 -4.10
C ALA A 276 19.61 -34.17 -2.68
N ASP A 277 20.41 -34.55 -1.67
CA ASP A 277 20.23 -34.11 -0.28
C ASP A 277 20.56 -32.62 -0.10
N VAL A 278 21.68 -32.13 -0.69
CA VAL A 278 22.02 -30.69 -0.69
C VAL A 278 20.91 -29.88 -1.35
N ALA A 279 20.50 -30.27 -2.56
CA ALA A 279 19.45 -29.59 -3.31
C ALA A 279 18.11 -29.57 -2.57
N ARG A 280 17.68 -30.70 -1.99
CA ARG A 280 16.44 -30.80 -1.20
C ARG A 280 16.50 -29.95 0.06
N ARG A 281 17.60 -30.00 0.80
CA ARG A 281 17.80 -29.19 2.01
C ARG A 281 17.67 -27.71 1.69
N THR A 282 18.39 -27.22 0.68
CA THR A 282 18.36 -25.80 0.31
C THR A 282 17.02 -25.40 -0.28
N LEU A 283 16.37 -26.26 -1.07
CA LEU A 283 14.99 -26.03 -1.54
C LEU A 283 14.01 -25.91 -0.37
N ASN A 284 14.02 -26.84 0.58
CA ASN A 284 13.10 -26.86 1.71
C ASN A 284 13.32 -25.65 2.64
N GLY A 285 14.57 -25.29 2.94
CA GLY A 285 14.89 -24.08 3.71
C GLY A 285 14.44 -22.81 3.01
N THR A 286 14.64 -22.73 1.70
CA THR A 286 14.19 -21.60 0.87
C THR A 286 12.65 -21.51 0.81
N VAL A 287 11.93 -22.63 0.68
CA VAL A 287 10.46 -22.67 0.73
C VAL A 287 9.94 -22.26 2.11
N ARG A 288 10.61 -22.68 3.20
CA ARG A 288 10.26 -22.26 4.56
C ARG A 288 10.45 -20.75 4.76
N ALA A 289 11.58 -20.20 4.31
CA ALA A 289 11.82 -18.76 4.35
C ALA A 289 10.81 -17.97 3.50
N LEU A 290 10.42 -18.50 2.33
CA LEU A 290 9.36 -17.93 1.52
C LEU A 290 8.02 -17.97 2.26
N ALA A 291 7.66 -19.08 2.92
CA ALA A 291 6.42 -19.19 3.68
C ALA A 291 6.29 -18.10 4.73
N GLN A 292 7.35 -17.85 5.51
CA GLN A 292 7.38 -16.78 6.50
C GLN A 292 7.21 -15.40 5.83
N ARG A 293 7.92 -15.16 4.73
CA ARG A 293 7.83 -13.89 4.00
C ARG A 293 6.43 -13.63 3.43
N ILE A 294 5.75 -14.67 2.91
CA ILE A 294 4.36 -14.54 2.44
C ILE A 294 3.41 -14.26 3.62
N ALA A 295 3.65 -14.84 4.80
CA ALA A 295 2.88 -14.53 6.00
C ALA A 295 3.06 -13.06 6.43
N ASP A 296 4.29 -12.55 6.42
CA ASP A 296 4.58 -11.14 6.75
C ASP A 296 3.94 -10.18 5.73
N LEU A 297 3.90 -10.56 4.45
CA LEU A 297 3.20 -9.81 3.40
C LEU A 297 1.68 -9.81 3.63
N ALA A 298 1.09 -10.94 4.03
CA ALA A 298 -0.33 -11.02 4.36
C ALA A 298 -0.72 -10.06 5.48
N GLU A 299 0.13 -9.92 6.51
CA GLU A 299 -0.08 -8.94 7.58
C GLU A 299 0.05 -7.50 7.07
N SER A 300 1.01 -7.25 6.17
CA SER A 300 1.19 -5.92 5.56
C SER A 300 -0.02 -5.52 4.70
N VAL A 301 -0.61 -6.45 3.94
CA VAL A 301 -1.84 -6.22 3.17
C VAL A 301 -3.02 -5.96 4.12
N ARG A 302 -3.17 -6.77 5.17
CA ARG A 302 -4.20 -6.56 6.20
C ARG A 302 -4.11 -5.19 6.86
N ALA A 303 -2.90 -4.70 7.13
CA ALA A 303 -2.70 -3.36 7.66
C ALA A 303 -3.18 -2.26 6.69
N GLN A 304 -3.04 -2.46 5.37
CA GLN A 304 -3.56 -1.55 4.35
C GLN A 304 -5.09 -1.54 4.32
N GLU A 305 -5.71 -2.73 4.29
CA GLU A 305 -7.17 -2.89 4.34
C GLU A 305 -7.76 -2.20 5.57
N GLN A 306 -7.16 -2.43 6.75
CA GLN A 306 -7.60 -1.78 7.99
C GLN A 306 -7.41 -0.27 7.98
N ALA A 307 -6.33 0.23 7.37
CA ALA A 307 -6.11 1.68 7.25
C ALA A 307 -7.13 2.32 6.31
N ALA A 308 -7.40 1.72 5.16
CA ALA A 308 -8.43 2.17 4.23
C ALA A 308 -9.81 2.18 4.89
N ALA A 309 -10.19 1.08 5.56
CA ALA A 309 -11.46 0.97 6.26
C ALA A 309 -11.62 2.00 7.40
N ARG A 310 -10.54 2.34 8.13
CA ARG A 310 -10.58 3.41 9.14
C ARG A 310 -10.84 4.78 8.50
N LEU A 311 -10.11 5.11 7.43
CA LEU A 311 -10.27 6.39 6.72
C LEU A 311 -11.65 6.53 6.08
N GLU A 312 -12.19 5.44 5.52
CA GLU A 312 -13.57 5.35 5.05
C GLU A 312 -14.57 5.60 6.18
N SER A 313 -14.43 4.86 7.28
CA SER A 313 -15.29 4.98 8.47
C SER A 313 -15.27 6.39 9.05
N ASP A 314 -14.12 7.05 9.09
CA ASP A 314 -14.00 8.44 9.55
C ASP A 314 -14.80 9.40 8.67
N ALA A 315 -14.70 9.27 7.34
CA ALA A 315 -15.46 10.08 6.41
C ALA A 315 -16.97 9.78 6.51
N VAL A 316 -17.36 8.51 6.58
CA VAL A 316 -18.79 8.12 6.65
C VAL A 316 -19.40 8.67 7.93
N ALA A 317 -18.73 8.46 9.06
CA ALA A 317 -19.22 8.92 10.36
C ALA A 317 -19.34 10.46 10.42
N ALA A 318 -18.38 11.21 9.87
CA ALA A 318 -18.45 12.68 9.87
C ALA A 318 -19.69 13.19 9.12
N TYR A 319 -19.97 12.63 7.95
CA TYR A 319 -21.11 13.01 7.11
C TYR A 319 -22.46 12.50 7.64
N GLU A 320 -22.52 11.30 8.23
CA GLU A 320 -23.72 10.81 8.92
C GLU A 320 -24.06 11.66 10.16
N ASN A 321 -23.04 12.10 10.91
CA ASN A 321 -23.22 13.01 12.03
C ASN A 321 -23.72 14.38 11.57
N ALA A 322 -23.21 14.92 10.44
CA ALA A 322 -23.72 16.15 9.85
C ALA A 322 -25.19 16.00 9.40
N ALA A 323 -25.57 14.89 8.76
CA ALA A 323 -26.95 14.62 8.40
C ALA A 323 -27.87 14.62 9.65
N THR A 324 -27.42 14.00 10.73
CA THR A 324 -28.14 13.97 12.02
C THR A 324 -28.28 15.39 12.61
N ARG A 325 -27.21 16.18 12.64
CA ARG A 325 -27.23 17.57 13.15
C ARG A 325 -28.13 18.49 12.32
N ILE A 326 -28.14 18.35 10.99
CA ILE A 326 -29.08 19.08 10.12
C ILE A 326 -30.51 18.75 10.53
N LEU A 327 -30.82 17.46 10.70
CA LEU A 327 -32.18 17.02 11.06
C LEU A 327 -32.58 17.48 12.46
N ASP A 328 -31.67 17.44 13.43
CA ASP A 328 -31.96 17.94 14.78
C ASP A 328 -32.13 19.46 14.80
N ALA A 329 -31.35 20.22 14.03
CA ALA A 329 -31.52 21.66 13.84
C ALA A 329 -32.89 22.01 13.23
N THR A 330 -33.44 21.14 12.36
CA THR A 330 -34.82 21.27 11.87
C THR A 330 -35.89 20.92 12.90
N ARG A 331 -35.58 20.14 13.94
CA ARG A 331 -36.54 19.67 14.96
C ARG A 331 -36.68 20.60 16.16
N ASP A 332 -35.59 21.25 16.56
CA ASP A 332 -35.52 22.01 17.83
C ASP A 332 -36.05 23.45 17.72
N GLY A 333 -36.45 23.89 16.52
CA GLY A 333 -36.81 25.28 16.29
C GLY A 333 -35.65 26.24 16.60
N ALA A 334 -34.40 25.75 16.66
CA ALA A 334 -33.19 26.56 16.81
C ALA A 334 -33.00 27.51 15.62
N LEU A 335 -33.48 27.12 14.44
CA LEU A 335 -33.67 27.99 13.27
C LEU A 335 -34.55 29.22 13.55
N LEU A 336 -35.41 29.17 14.57
CA LEU A 336 -36.35 30.21 14.97
C LEU A 336 -36.03 30.86 16.33
N ARG A 337 -35.01 30.38 17.05
CA ARG A 337 -34.57 30.89 18.36
C ARG A 337 -33.15 31.43 18.29
N GLY A 338 -33.04 32.75 18.17
CA GLY A 338 -32.05 33.62 18.84
C GLY A 338 -30.55 33.42 18.60
N GLU A 339 -30.00 32.21 18.80
CA GLU A 339 -28.55 31.96 18.75
C GLU A 339 -28.02 31.82 17.32
N VAL A 340 -28.82 31.25 16.41
CA VAL A 340 -28.47 31.22 14.98
C VAL A 340 -28.71 32.57 14.31
N LEU A 341 -29.60 33.43 14.84
CA LEU A 341 -29.76 34.81 14.34
C LEU A 341 -28.54 35.69 14.68
N ALA A 342 -27.82 35.40 15.77
CA ALA A 342 -26.56 36.05 16.09
C ALA A 342 -25.45 35.65 15.11
N ARG A 343 -25.36 34.37 14.72
CA ARG A 343 -24.48 33.90 13.63
C ARG A 343 -24.93 34.36 12.24
N TRP A 344 -26.23 34.59 12.05
CA TRP A 344 -26.83 35.19 10.85
C TRP A 344 -26.37 36.65 10.66
N GLN A 345 -26.03 37.36 11.75
CA GLN A 345 -25.47 38.72 11.66
C GLN A 345 -23.96 38.76 11.39
N ASP A 346 -23.21 37.72 11.75
CA ASP A 346 -21.76 37.67 11.48
C ASP A 346 -21.44 37.39 10.01
N PHE A 347 -22.30 36.64 9.29
CA PHE A 347 -22.16 36.40 7.85
C PHE A 347 -22.85 37.47 6.98
N VAL A 348 -23.76 38.26 7.54
CA VAL A 348 -24.37 39.44 6.90
C VAL A 348 -23.75 40.71 7.48
N GLY A 349 -22.41 40.75 7.51
CA GLY A 349 -21.66 41.92 7.93
C GLY A 349 -21.21 42.77 6.75
N THR A 350 -22.06 43.71 6.29
CA THR A 350 -21.69 45.12 5.98
C THR A 350 -22.88 45.91 5.41
N GLY A 351 -23.57 46.62 6.32
CA GLY A 351 -24.12 47.96 6.05
C GLY A 351 -25.41 48.07 5.23
N GLU A 352 -26.57 47.84 5.86
CA GLU A 352 -27.76 48.71 5.62
C GLU A 352 -28.93 48.45 6.59
N PHE A 353 -28.96 47.28 7.25
CA PHE A 353 -30.14 46.87 8.03
C PHE A 353 -30.33 47.64 9.36
N PHE A 354 -29.26 48.21 9.94
CA PHE A 354 -29.29 48.79 11.28
C PHE A 354 -29.74 50.26 11.38
N ARG A 355 -30.04 50.95 10.27
CA ARG A 355 -30.61 52.32 10.32
C ARG A 355 -32.14 52.38 10.28
N THR A 356 -32.81 51.29 9.94
CA THR A 356 -34.26 51.27 9.70
C THR A 356 -35.06 50.84 10.93
N LEU A 357 -34.40 50.28 11.94
CA LEU A 357 -35.05 49.78 13.16
C LEU A 357 -35.19 50.81 14.28
N GLU A 358 -34.47 51.94 14.24
CA GLU A 358 -34.59 53.00 15.25
C GLU A 358 -35.70 54.05 14.98
N GLN A 359 -36.44 53.96 13.86
CA GLN A 359 -37.49 54.94 13.52
C GLN A 359 -38.94 54.43 13.60
N ASN A 360 -39.19 53.18 14.00
CA ASN A 360 -40.53 52.57 13.92
C ASN A 360 -41.26 52.37 15.27
N VAL A 361 -40.99 53.20 16.28
CA VAL A 361 -41.85 53.27 17.49
C VAL A 361 -43.06 54.22 17.30
N GLY A 362 -43.16 54.93 16.18
CA GLY A 362 -44.21 55.96 15.95
C GLY A 362 -45.42 55.58 15.08
N ARG A 363 -45.50 54.39 14.47
CA ARG A 363 -46.45 54.10 13.36
C ARG A 363 -47.55 53.08 13.67
N PHE A 364 -48.15 53.11 14.86
CA PHE A 364 -49.35 52.31 15.13
C PHE A 364 -50.64 52.93 14.52
N ARG A 365 -50.57 54.13 13.92
CA ARG A 365 -51.76 54.87 13.43
C ARG A 365 -52.12 54.66 11.95
N ASP A 366 -51.19 54.25 11.08
CA ASP A 366 -51.42 54.24 9.62
C ASP A 366 -51.89 52.89 9.05
N ARG A 367 -52.54 52.05 9.88
CA ARG A 367 -52.91 50.66 9.51
C ARG A 367 -54.17 50.53 8.63
N MET A 368 -54.72 51.62 8.10
CA MET A 368 -55.91 51.58 7.21
C MET A 368 -55.61 51.82 5.71
N GLY A 369 -54.34 51.89 5.29
CA GLY A 369 -53.98 52.19 3.88
C GLY A 369 -53.47 51.01 3.04
N ALA A 370 -53.30 49.82 3.62
CA ALA A 370 -52.51 48.74 3.01
C ALA A 370 -53.23 47.88 1.94
N PHE A 371 -54.42 48.28 1.48
CA PHE A 371 -55.13 47.56 0.41
C PHE A 371 -54.76 48.03 -1.01
N PHE A 372 -53.95 49.09 -1.16
CA PHE A 372 -53.69 49.74 -2.45
C PHE A 372 -52.22 49.71 -2.93
N ARG A 373 -51.31 48.97 -2.29
CA ARG A 373 -49.94 48.78 -2.81
C ARG A 373 -49.61 47.30 -2.95
N GLY A 374 -49.32 46.89 -4.18
CA GLY A 374 -48.90 45.54 -4.56
C GLY A 374 -47.51 45.19 -4.05
N GLU A 375 -47.38 45.00 -2.74
CA GLU A 375 -46.27 44.25 -2.17
C GLU A 375 -46.55 42.74 -2.27
N PRO A 376 -45.52 41.90 -2.47
CA PRO A 376 -45.71 40.45 -2.54
C PRO A 376 -46.24 39.91 -1.21
N ALA A 377 -47.13 38.92 -1.30
CA ALA A 377 -47.84 38.33 -0.17
C ALA A 377 -46.87 37.79 0.91
N PRO A 378 -47.22 37.88 2.21
CA PRO A 378 -46.35 37.47 3.33
C PRO A 378 -45.82 36.03 3.22
N ALA A 379 -46.55 35.10 2.61
CA ALA A 379 -46.17 33.70 2.46
C ALA A 379 -44.91 33.49 1.61
N VAL A 380 -44.75 34.25 0.52
CA VAL A 380 -43.60 34.14 -0.40
C VAL A 380 -42.30 34.58 0.27
N ARG A 381 -42.37 35.51 1.24
CA ARG A 381 -41.20 35.95 2.02
C ARG A 381 -40.75 34.91 3.04
N VAL A 382 -41.67 34.11 3.57
CA VAL A 382 -41.37 33.01 4.51
C VAL A 382 -40.71 31.85 3.78
N GLU A 383 -41.22 31.48 2.59
CA GLU A 383 -40.63 30.46 1.72
C GLU A 383 -39.15 30.75 1.39
N ALA A 384 -38.84 31.96 0.92
CA ALA A 384 -37.47 32.37 0.60
C ALA A 384 -36.53 32.45 1.82
N ALA A 385 -37.06 32.84 2.98
CA ALA A 385 -36.29 32.89 4.23
C ALA A 385 -35.95 31.48 4.74
N ILE A 386 -36.88 30.53 4.63
CA ILE A 386 -36.66 29.13 4.98
C ILE A 386 -35.65 28.49 4.02
N GLU A 387 -35.76 28.76 2.71
CA GLU A 387 -34.79 28.28 1.72
C GLU A 387 -33.37 28.70 2.08
N THR A 388 -33.16 30.00 2.31
CA THR A 388 -31.84 30.55 2.65
C THR A 388 -31.31 30.02 3.99
N GLY A 389 -32.17 29.89 5.01
CA GLY A 389 -31.78 29.41 6.34
C GLY A 389 -31.42 27.93 6.36
N LEU A 390 -32.22 27.08 5.70
CA LEU A 390 -31.94 25.65 5.58
C LEU A 390 -30.71 25.39 4.71
N GLN A 391 -30.55 26.15 3.62
CA GLN A 391 -29.35 26.09 2.78
C GLN A 391 -28.11 26.42 3.61
N ALA A 392 -28.14 27.47 4.43
CA ALA A 392 -27.01 27.84 5.28
C ALA A 392 -26.62 26.73 6.27
N VAL A 393 -27.60 26.10 6.93
CA VAL A 393 -27.34 24.98 7.86
C VAL A 393 -26.76 23.76 7.13
N ILE A 394 -27.31 23.40 5.97
CA ILE A 394 -26.80 22.27 5.18
C ILE A 394 -25.36 22.53 4.71
N VAL A 395 -25.07 23.74 4.24
CA VAL A 395 -23.72 24.12 3.78
C VAL A 395 -22.73 24.16 4.94
N ASP A 396 -23.11 24.72 6.08
CA ASP A 396 -22.26 24.79 7.28
C ASP A 396 -21.95 23.39 7.82
N GLU A 397 -22.97 22.53 7.97
CA GLU A 397 -22.77 21.16 8.47
C GLU A 397 -21.96 20.29 7.51
N ALA A 398 -22.13 20.47 6.19
CA ALA A 398 -21.30 19.81 5.19
C ALA A 398 -19.84 20.31 5.23
N ALA A 399 -19.62 21.61 5.45
CA ALA A 399 -18.28 22.17 5.62
C ALA A 399 -17.63 21.66 6.91
N ASN A 400 -18.36 21.62 8.02
CA ASN A 400 -17.88 21.08 9.29
C ASN A 400 -17.52 19.58 9.17
N ALA A 401 -18.31 18.79 8.44
CA ALA A 401 -17.99 17.38 8.17
C ALA A 401 -16.74 17.23 7.30
N ALA A 402 -16.58 18.08 6.28
CA ALA A 402 -15.42 18.10 5.43
C ALA A 402 -14.15 18.48 6.21
N GLU A 403 -14.23 19.50 7.06
CA GLU A 403 -13.15 19.94 7.95
C GLU A 403 -12.76 18.84 8.95
N ASP A 404 -13.73 18.21 9.62
CA ASP A 404 -13.46 17.09 10.56
C ASP A 404 -12.79 15.91 9.83
N THR A 405 -13.30 15.54 8.66
CA THR A 405 -12.71 14.45 7.85
C THR A 405 -11.28 14.80 7.42
N ASP A 406 -11.06 16.00 6.87
CA ASP A 406 -9.73 16.46 6.43
C ASP A 406 -8.75 16.51 7.61
N GLN A 407 -9.14 17.04 8.78
CA GLN A 407 -8.30 17.08 9.98
C GLN A 407 -7.91 15.67 10.46
N ARG A 408 -8.88 14.74 10.52
CA ARG A 408 -8.60 13.34 10.90
C ARG A 408 -7.65 12.68 9.92
N TRP A 409 -7.90 12.82 8.62
CA TRP A 409 -7.03 12.28 7.58
C TRP A 409 -5.64 12.92 7.62
N ARG A 410 -5.50 14.21 7.93
CA ARG A 410 -4.20 14.89 8.14
C ARG A 410 -3.46 14.40 9.38
N SER A 411 -4.16 13.87 10.38
CA SER A 411 -3.51 13.27 11.56
C SER A 411 -3.00 11.84 11.31
N ASP A 412 -3.60 11.14 10.34
CA ASP A 412 -3.21 9.78 9.94
C ASP A 412 -2.08 9.80 8.88
N PRO A 413 -1.03 8.95 8.97
CA PRO A 413 0.03 8.87 7.96
C PRO A 413 -0.47 8.50 6.55
N ALA A 414 -1.41 7.56 6.43
CA ALA A 414 -2.01 7.16 5.16
C ALA A 414 -2.95 8.25 4.64
N GLY A 415 -3.78 8.82 5.52
CA GLY A 415 -4.67 9.93 5.16
C GLY A 415 -3.90 11.14 4.61
N ARG A 416 -2.78 11.53 5.23
CA ARG A 416 -1.91 12.61 4.73
C ARG A 416 -1.39 12.37 3.32
N GLN A 417 -1.02 11.14 3.00
CA GLN A 417 -0.53 10.81 1.66
C GLN A 417 -1.65 10.95 0.61
N LEU A 418 -2.87 10.52 0.94
CA LEU A 418 -4.02 10.59 0.04
C LEU A 418 -4.54 12.02 -0.19
N LEU A 419 -4.44 12.89 0.82
CA LEU A 419 -4.72 14.31 0.67
C LEU A 419 -3.61 15.04 -0.10
N ALA A 420 -2.36 14.62 0.07
CA ALA A 420 -1.19 15.28 -0.51
C ALA A 420 -1.19 16.80 -0.23
N ALA A 421 -1.22 17.63 -1.29
CA ALA A 421 -1.29 19.08 -1.18
C ALA A 421 -2.71 19.64 -1.28
N ASP A 422 -3.71 18.78 -1.51
CA ASP A 422 -5.09 19.21 -1.67
C ASP A 422 -5.68 19.62 -0.31
N ASP A 423 -6.54 20.63 -0.34
CA ASP A 423 -7.35 21.04 0.78
C ASP A 423 -8.81 20.65 0.51
N LEU A 424 -9.30 19.65 1.26
CA LEU A 424 -10.67 19.15 1.15
C LEU A 424 -11.54 19.58 2.34
N SER A 425 -11.05 20.49 3.18
CA SER A 425 -11.75 20.97 4.38
C SER A 425 -13.03 21.76 4.05
N GLY A 426 -13.16 22.30 2.84
CA GLY A 426 -14.37 22.99 2.37
C GLY A 426 -15.32 22.10 1.57
N THR A 427 -16.53 22.62 1.29
CA THR A 427 -17.48 21.95 0.39
C THR A 427 -17.01 22.01 -1.07
N ALA A 428 -17.39 21.01 -1.87
CA ALA A 428 -17.03 20.94 -3.28
C ALA A 428 -17.67 22.11 -4.07
N PRO A 429 -17.05 22.55 -5.18
CA PRO A 429 -17.63 23.57 -6.04
C PRO A 429 -19.08 23.24 -6.44
N GLY A 430 -19.97 24.23 -6.31
CA GLY A 430 -21.40 24.09 -6.63
C GLY A 430 -22.23 23.32 -5.59
N PHE A 431 -21.66 22.91 -4.44
CA PHE A 431 -22.42 22.24 -3.39
C PHE A 431 -23.60 23.10 -2.89
N ALA A 432 -23.35 24.40 -2.65
CA ALA A 432 -24.40 25.33 -2.20
C ALA A 432 -25.56 25.44 -3.21
N ASP A 433 -25.27 25.42 -4.52
CA ASP A 433 -26.29 25.46 -5.57
C ASP A 433 -27.10 24.16 -5.63
N ARG A 434 -26.44 23.00 -5.47
CA ARG A 434 -27.10 21.69 -5.36
C ARG A 434 -27.99 21.63 -4.12
N ALA A 435 -27.52 22.12 -2.98
CA ALA A 435 -28.31 22.20 -1.75
C ALA A 435 -29.57 23.05 -1.95
N ALA A 436 -29.44 24.23 -2.57
CA ALA A 436 -30.58 25.09 -2.88
C ALA A 436 -31.56 24.42 -3.85
N ALA A 437 -31.07 23.68 -4.85
CA ALA A 437 -31.92 22.93 -5.77
C ALA A 437 -32.72 21.82 -5.08
N GLU A 438 -32.09 21.07 -4.18
CA GLU A 438 -32.77 20.02 -3.38
C GLU A 438 -33.82 20.61 -2.44
N ILE A 439 -33.56 21.77 -1.82
CA ILE A 439 -34.54 22.45 -0.98
C ILE A 439 -35.74 22.91 -1.81
N ARG A 440 -35.53 23.47 -3.00
CA ARG A 440 -36.62 23.86 -3.89
C ARG A 440 -37.44 22.65 -4.34
N ALA A 441 -36.78 21.55 -4.71
CA ALA A 441 -37.45 20.31 -5.06
C ALA A 441 -38.28 19.74 -3.89
N TRP A 442 -37.78 19.85 -2.66
CA TRP A 442 -38.53 19.51 -1.46
C TRP A 442 -39.75 20.42 -1.25
N GLN A 443 -39.61 21.74 -1.42
CA GLN A 443 -40.73 22.68 -1.34
C GLN A 443 -41.81 22.37 -2.38
N GLU A 444 -41.41 22.09 -3.62
CA GLU A 444 -42.34 21.66 -4.69
C GLU A 444 -43.09 20.37 -4.32
N ALA A 445 -42.37 19.37 -3.79
CA ALA A 445 -42.98 18.12 -3.32
C ALA A 445 -43.95 18.33 -2.15
N LEU A 446 -43.63 19.23 -1.22
CA LEU A 446 -44.50 19.62 -0.11
C LEU A 446 -45.78 20.30 -0.61
N MET A 447 -45.67 21.16 -1.62
CA MET A 447 -46.84 21.82 -2.22
C MET A 447 -47.74 20.83 -2.96
N GLU A 448 -47.17 19.82 -3.63
CA GLU A 448 -47.94 18.75 -4.25
C GLU A 448 -48.61 17.83 -3.22
N LEU A 449 -47.96 17.59 -2.07
CA LEU A 449 -48.53 16.86 -0.95
C LEU A 449 -49.79 17.56 -0.42
N ILE A 450 -49.71 18.88 -0.20
CA ILE A 450 -50.86 19.71 0.22
C ILE A 450 -51.97 19.69 -0.83
N ARG A 451 -51.60 19.77 -2.12
CA ARG A 451 -52.55 19.74 -3.23
C ARG A 451 -53.31 18.41 -3.28
N THR A 452 -52.64 17.30 -3.03
CA THR A 452 -53.22 15.96 -3.06
C THR A 452 -54.19 15.75 -1.88
N GLU A 453 -53.78 16.11 -0.67
CA GLU A 453 -54.63 16.00 0.54
C GLU A 453 -55.82 16.97 0.53
N GLY A 454 -55.71 18.10 -0.18
CA GLY A 454 -56.77 19.09 -0.33
C GLY A 454 -57.96 18.69 -1.20
N GLN A 455 -57.91 17.57 -1.94
CA GLN A 455 -58.95 17.17 -2.91
C GLN A 455 -60.22 16.55 -2.30
N GLY A 456 -60.31 16.42 -0.97
CA GLY A 456 -61.52 15.93 -0.30
C GLY A 456 -62.76 16.84 -0.46
N LYS A 457 -63.96 16.25 -0.57
CA LYS A 457 -65.24 17.00 -0.74
C LYS A 457 -65.57 17.98 0.43
N ARG A 458 -64.95 17.83 1.60
CA ARG A 458 -65.17 18.68 2.80
C ARG A 458 -64.17 19.83 2.94
N THR A 459 -63.01 19.73 2.31
CA THR A 459 -61.87 20.67 2.40
C THR A 459 -61.94 21.79 1.37
N GLN A 460 -62.67 21.58 0.28
CA GLN A 460 -62.73 22.44 -0.91
C GLN A 460 -63.17 23.89 -0.65
N ALA A 461 -64.09 24.12 0.30
CA ALA A 461 -64.62 25.47 0.62
C ALA A 461 -63.66 26.33 1.47
N ARG A 462 -62.86 25.71 2.35
CA ARG A 462 -61.89 26.42 3.22
C ARG A 462 -60.58 26.68 2.49
N TRP A 463 -60.26 25.84 1.51
CA TRP A 463 -59.08 25.92 0.66
C TRP A 463 -59.02 27.19 -0.20
N LEU A 464 -60.17 27.65 -0.73
CA LEU A 464 -60.29 28.87 -1.53
C LEU A 464 -60.01 30.17 -0.74
N SER A 465 -60.07 30.13 0.60
CA SER A 465 -59.91 31.32 1.44
C SER A 465 -58.47 31.61 1.87
N PHE A 466 -57.57 30.63 1.84
CA PHE A 466 -56.20 30.76 2.36
C PHE A 466 -55.11 30.68 1.29
N GLY A 467 -55.40 30.07 0.13
CA GLY A 467 -54.43 29.87 -0.95
C GLY A 467 -53.38 28.79 -0.64
N ILE A 468 -52.88 28.12 -1.67
CA ILE A 468 -51.94 27.00 -1.54
C ILE A 468 -50.63 27.46 -0.87
N ASN A 469 -50.10 28.63 -1.25
CA ASN A 469 -48.84 29.16 -0.71
C ASN A 469 -48.94 29.52 0.79
N GLY A 470 -50.11 29.96 1.26
CA GLY A 470 -50.34 30.21 2.69
C GLY A 470 -50.34 28.92 3.51
N LEU A 471 -50.94 27.86 2.98
CA LEU A 471 -50.94 26.53 3.62
C LEU A 471 -49.56 25.86 3.55
N GLY A 472 -48.80 26.08 2.47
CA GLY A 472 -47.39 25.68 2.33
C GLY A 472 -46.52 26.29 3.42
N ALA A 473 -46.55 27.62 3.55
CA ALA A 473 -45.85 28.35 4.60
C ALA A 473 -46.24 27.86 6.00
N ALA A 474 -47.53 27.63 6.26
CA ALA A 474 -47.99 27.09 7.55
C ALA A 474 -47.46 25.67 7.80
N LEU A 475 -47.39 24.81 6.77
CA LEU A 475 -46.94 23.42 6.92
C LEU A 475 -45.44 23.36 7.12
N MET A 476 -44.67 24.20 6.44
CA MET A 476 -43.23 24.35 6.69
C MET A 476 -42.97 24.80 8.13
N ILE A 477 -43.73 25.77 8.65
CA ILE A 477 -43.62 26.17 10.06
C ILE A 477 -43.89 24.98 10.99
N VAL A 478 -44.93 24.18 10.72
CA VAL A 478 -45.24 22.97 11.50
C VAL A 478 -44.15 21.90 11.39
N VAL A 479 -43.56 21.71 10.21
CA VAL A 479 -42.44 20.79 10.00
C VAL A 479 -41.28 21.13 10.94
N PHE A 480 -40.97 22.43 11.11
CA PHE A 480 -39.84 22.92 11.91
C PHE A 480 -40.16 23.22 13.40
N SER A 481 -41.44 23.24 13.80
CA SER A 481 -41.83 23.66 15.17
C SER A 481 -42.26 22.53 16.11
N MET A 482 -42.45 21.31 15.61
CA MET A 482 -43.25 20.28 16.29
C MET A 482 -42.56 19.48 17.41
N THR A 483 -41.31 19.80 17.81
CA THR A 483 -40.53 18.96 18.74
C THR A 483 -39.95 19.66 19.96
N ALA A 484 -40.22 20.95 20.19
CA ALA A 484 -40.01 21.51 21.51
C ALA A 484 -41.10 20.95 22.42
N GLY A 485 -40.75 20.20 23.47
CA GLY A 485 -41.67 19.56 24.44
C GLY A 485 -42.60 20.54 25.17
N LEU A 486 -43.50 21.18 24.44
CA LEU A 486 -44.49 22.17 24.90
C LEU A 486 -45.80 21.49 25.32
N THR A 487 -45.74 20.23 25.74
CA THR A 487 -46.91 19.49 26.25
C THR A 487 -47.31 19.88 27.68
N GLY A 488 -46.69 20.89 28.30
CA GLY A 488 -47.14 21.35 29.61
C GLY A 488 -46.52 22.65 30.10
N LEU A 489 -47.39 23.65 30.28
CA LEU A 489 -47.34 24.71 31.32
C LEU A 489 -46.50 25.99 31.18
N GLU A 490 -45.81 26.29 30.07
CA GLU A 490 -45.21 27.62 29.89
C GLU A 490 -45.59 28.28 28.56
N ILE A 491 -46.88 28.60 28.43
CA ILE A 491 -47.43 29.43 27.35
C ILE A 491 -47.37 30.88 27.82
N GLY A 492 -46.35 31.60 27.39
CA GLY A 492 -46.13 32.99 27.82
C GLY A 492 -45.74 33.93 26.69
N VAL A 493 -44.48 33.90 26.25
CA VAL A 493 -43.93 35.07 25.53
C VAL A 493 -43.05 34.73 24.31
N ALA A 494 -42.73 33.46 24.03
CA ALA A 494 -41.77 33.12 22.96
C ALA A 494 -42.32 32.36 21.73
N GLY A 495 -43.61 32.00 21.66
CA GLY A 495 -44.14 31.01 20.69
C GLY A 495 -45.38 31.43 19.87
N GLY A 496 -45.57 32.72 19.57
CA GLY A 496 -46.84 33.22 19.03
C GLY A 496 -47.19 32.86 17.57
N THR A 497 -46.23 32.48 16.72
CA THR A 497 -46.46 32.28 15.27
C THR A 497 -46.72 30.83 14.86
N ALA A 498 -46.06 29.86 15.52
CA ALA A 498 -46.23 28.42 15.21
C ALA A 498 -47.62 27.90 15.60
N VAL A 499 -48.17 28.35 16.73
CA VAL A 499 -49.51 27.99 17.22
C VAL A 499 -50.60 28.44 16.24
N VAL A 500 -50.41 29.58 15.57
CA VAL A 500 -51.35 30.09 14.57
C VAL A 500 -51.29 29.25 13.29
N GLY A 501 -50.10 28.93 12.78
CA GLY A 501 -49.93 28.10 11.59
C GLY A 501 -50.50 26.68 11.75
N GLN A 502 -50.25 26.06 12.91
CA GLN A 502 -50.77 24.73 13.23
C GLN A 502 -52.31 24.72 13.30
N ARG A 503 -52.92 25.66 14.04
CA ARG A 503 -54.39 25.75 14.16
C ARG A 503 -55.08 26.05 12.83
N LEU A 504 -54.43 26.81 11.95
CA LEU A 504 -54.92 27.07 10.60
C LEU A 504 -54.95 25.79 9.75
N LEU A 505 -53.90 24.99 9.81
CA LEU A 505 -53.83 23.72 9.08
C LEU A 505 -54.78 22.65 9.65
N GLU A 506 -54.87 22.53 10.97
CA GLU A 506 -55.81 21.63 11.65
C GLU A 506 -57.27 21.95 11.29
N ALA A 507 -57.60 23.24 11.17
CA ALA A 507 -58.93 23.67 10.76
C ALA A 507 -59.26 23.28 9.31
N VAL A 508 -58.26 23.16 8.44
CA VAL A 508 -58.46 22.78 7.03
C VAL A 508 -58.42 21.26 6.88
N PHE A 509 -57.37 20.59 7.34
CA PHE A 509 -57.07 19.19 7.03
C PHE A 509 -57.36 18.20 8.18
N GLY A 510 -57.47 18.69 9.42
CA GLY A 510 -57.54 17.86 10.63
C GLY A 510 -56.16 17.49 11.18
N GLU A 511 -56.09 17.28 12.50
CA GLU A 511 -54.84 17.07 13.26
C GLU A 511 -54.02 15.88 12.75
N ASP A 512 -54.66 14.73 12.54
CA ASP A 512 -53.98 13.52 12.06
C ASP A 512 -53.39 13.70 10.65
N ALA A 513 -54.06 14.45 9.77
CA ALA A 513 -53.57 14.70 8.42
C ALA A 513 -52.37 15.65 8.43
N VAL A 514 -52.42 16.70 9.25
CA VAL A 514 -51.30 17.64 9.42
C VAL A 514 -50.07 16.92 9.97
N ARG A 515 -50.24 16.06 10.98
CA ARG A 515 -49.15 15.25 11.53
C ARG A 515 -48.51 14.35 10.47
N ARG A 516 -49.32 13.58 9.74
CA ARG A 516 -48.81 12.70 8.66
C ARG A 516 -48.10 13.47 7.56
N MET A 517 -48.63 14.62 7.13
CA MET A 517 -47.98 15.46 6.11
C MET A 517 -46.65 16.02 6.60
N ALA A 518 -46.59 16.48 7.85
CA ALA A 518 -45.36 16.96 8.45
C ALA A 518 -44.31 15.85 8.59
N ASP A 519 -44.72 14.66 9.03
CA ASP A 519 -43.82 13.49 9.13
C ASP A 519 -43.26 13.10 7.75
N LYS A 520 -44.12 13.01 6.73
CA LYS A 520 -43.70 12.71 5.35
C LYS A 520 -42.77 13.77 4.76
N ALA A 521 -43.04 15.05 5.02
CA ALA A 521 -42.18 16.14 4.56
C ALA A 521 -40.80 16.10 5.25
N ARG A 522 -40.73 15.72 6.53
CA ARG A 522 -39.45 15.53 7.25
C ARG A 522 -38.68 14.34 6.71
N GLU A 523 -39.36 13.22 6.45
CA GLU A 523 -38.73 12.04 5.85
C GLU A 523 -38.13 12.34 4.47
N ASP A 524 -38.86 13.08 3.62
CA ASP A 524 -38.36 13.50 2.31
C ASP A 524 -37.12 14.40 2.44
N LEU A 525 -37.15 15.39 3.34
CA LEU A 525 -36.00 16.24 3.62
C LEU A 525 -34.80 15.43 4.13
N ALA A 526 -35.03 14.47 5.02
CA ALA A 526 -33.99 13.60 5.55
C ALA A 526 -33.36 12.70 4.49
N VAL A 527 -34.13 12.22 3.52
CA VAL A 527 -33.60 11.45 2.39
C VAL A 527 -32.73 12.34 1.50
N ARG A 528 -33.21 13.53 1.13
CA ARG A 528 -32.48 14.48 0.28
C ARG A 528 -31.17 14.95 0.91
N CYS A 529 -31.19 15.35 2.19
CA CYS A 529 -30.00 15.78 2.91
C CYS A 529 -28.96 14.65 3.00
N ARG A 530 -29.38 13.42 3.29
CA ARG A 530 -28.47 12.27 3.32
C ARG A 530 -27.85 12.00 1.96
N GLN A 531 -28.64 12.02 0.89
CA GLN A 531 -28.13 11.81 -0.47
C GLN A 531 -27.11 12.89 -0.85
N LEU A 532 -27.44 14.16 -0.60
CA LEU A 532 -26.56 15.29 -0.88
C LEU A 532 -25.21 15.17 -0.14
N LEU A 533 -25.24 14.73 1.13
CA LEU A 533 -24.04 14.52 1.94
C LEU A 533 -23.25 13.27 1.51
N MET A 534 -23.93 12.18 1.15
CA MET A 534 -23.29 10.97 0.59
C MET A 534 -22.55 11.29 -0.72
N ASP A 535 -23.14 12.12 -1.57
CA ASP A 535 -22.52 12.58 -2.82
C ASP A 535 -21.30 13.47 -2.53
N GLU A 536 -21.41 14.37 -1.55
CA GLU A 536 -20.32 15.26 -1.15
C GLU A 536 -19.15 14.51 -0.50
N GLN A 537 -19.42 13.45 0.26
CA GLN A 537 -18.42 12.60 0.88
C GLN A 537 -17.53 11.88 -0.15
N GLN A 538 -18.02 11.65 -1.38
CA GLN A 538 -17.27 10.95 -2.42
C GLN A 538 -15.93 11.60 -2.75
N LYS A 539 -15.75 12.91 -2.50
CA LYS A 539 -14.46 13.58 -2.68
C LYS A 539 -13.33 12.98 -1.83
N PHE A 540 -13.67 12.36 -0.70
CA PHE A 540 -12.74 11.58 0.14
C PHE A 540 -12.70 10.12 -0.30
N LEU A 541 -13.85 9.46 -0.45
CA LEU A 541 -13.91 8.03 -0.72
C LEU A 541 -13.24 7.64 -2.05
N GLN A 542 -13.32 8.49 -3.08
CA GLN A 542 -12.65 8.26 -4.36
C GLN A 542 -11.11 8.32 -4.28
N ARG A 543 -10.54 8.80 -3.16
CA ARG A 543 -9.09 8.78 -2.91
C ARG A 543 -8.61 7.46 -2.34
N LEU A 544 -9.51 6.64 -1.79
CA LEU A 544 -9.14 5.36 -1.23
C LEU A 544 -8.71 4.40 -2.35
N PRO A 545 -7.69 3.55 -2.10
CA PRO A 545 -7.29 2.54 -3.05
C PRO A 545 -8.41 1.53 -3.28
N ALA A 546 -8.40 0.87 -4.45
CA ALA A 546 -9.31 -0.22 -4.74
C ALA A 546 -9.15 -1.34 -3.70
N ASP A 547 -10.26 -1.84 -3.19
CA ASP A 547 -10.27 -2.93 -2.22
C ASP A 547 -10.06 -4.28 -2.91
N ASN A 548 -9.24 -5.14 -2.29
CA ASN A 548 -9.08 -6.54 -2.66
C ASN A 548 -9.18 -7.39 -1.39
N PRO A 549 -10.42 -7.60 -0.88
CA PRO A 549 -10.65 -8.08 0.49
C PRO A 549 -10.15 -9.52 0.72
N ASP A 550 -9.92 -10.28 -0.36
CA ASP A 550 -9.49 -11.67 -0.27
C ASP A 550 -7.97 -11.83 -0.35
N LEU A 551 -7.20 -10.78 -0.67
CA LEU A 551 -5.76 -10.90 -0.91
C LEU A 551 -5.00 -11.27 0.36
N ALA A 552 -5.25 -10.58 1.48
CA ALA A 552 -4.60 -10.89 2.76
C ALA A 552 -4.91 -12.33 3.21
N GLN A 553 -6.17 -12.77 3.07
CA GLN A 553 -6.57 -14.13 3.42
C GLN A 553 -5.92 -15.17 2.51
N THR A 554 -5.89 -14.91 1.20
CA THR A 554 -5.28 -15.79 0.20
C THR A 554 -3.80 -15.99 0.48
N LEU A 555 -3.05 -14.90 0.72
CA LEU A 555 -1.62 -14.97 1.06
C LEU A 555 -1.40 -15.74 2.38
N ALA A 556 -2.22 -15.52 3.40
CA ALA A 556 -2.10 -16.25 4.67
C ALA A 556 -2.35 -17.77 4.50
N VAL A 557 -3.35 -18.16 3.72
CA VAL A 557 -3.62 -19.57 3.39
C VAL A 557 -2.47 -20.17 2.59
N GLN A 558 -1.96 -19.45 1.60
CA GLN A 558 -0.82 -19.86 0.79
C GLN A 558 0.46 -20.04 1.63
N ALA A 559 0.75 -19.13 2.56
CA ALA A 559 1.85 -19.24 3.50
C ALA A 559 1.74 -20.52 4.35
N GLY A 560 0.56 -20.80 4.90
CA GLY A 560 0.31 -22.04 5.65
C GLY A 560 0.46 -23.31 4.80
N ARG A 561 0.08 -23.27 3.52
CA ARG A 561 0.31 -24.38 2.58
C ARG A 561 1.80 -24.55 2.25
N LEU A 562 2.57 -23.47 2.10
CA LEU A 562 4.02 -23.52 1.89
C LEU A 562 4.77 -24.08 3.11
N ALA A 563 4.40 -23.65 4.32
CA ALA A 563 5.01 -24.16 5.55
C ALA A 563 4.86 -25.68 5.66
N ARG A 564 3.65 -26.21 5.42
CA ARG A 564 3.40 -27.66 5.38
C ARG A 564 4.19 -28.35 4.26
N LEU A 565 4.31 -27.73 3.09
CA LEU A 565 5.10 -28.27 1.98
C LEU A 565 6.57 -28.44 2.40
N ALA A 566 7.15 -27.46 3.08
CA ALA A 566 8.53 -27.49 3.57
C ALA A 566 8.76 -28.47 4.74
N GLU A 567 7.71 -28.86 5.48
CA GLU A 567 7.78 -29.88 6.54
C GLU A 567 7.61 -31.30 6.00
N SER A 568 6.87 -31.46 4.92
CA SER A 568 6.56 -32.77 4.30
C SER A 568 7.64 -33.31 3.37
N ALA A 569 8.62 -32.48 3.02
CA ALA A 569 9.71 -32.75 2.09
C ALA A 569 11.03 -32.91 2.84
#